data_AF-A0A6G3Z8R5-F1
#
_entry.id   AF-A0A6G3Z8R5-F1
#
_cell.length_a   1.000
_cell.length_b   1.000
_cell.length_c   1.000
_cell.angle_alpha   90.00
_cell.angle_beta   90.00
_cell.angle_gamma   90.00
#
_symmetry.space_group_name_H-M   'P 1'
#
loop_
_entity.id
_entity.type
_entity.pdbx_description
1 polymer ?
#
loop_
_entity_poly.entity_id
_entity_poly.type
_entity_poly.pdbx_seq_one_letter_code
_entity_poly.pdbx_strand_id
1 'polypeptide(L)'
;MNPGYDAYLNSEAWQHKRQQVLERDDWQCRCCDAISQGRYSIEDLQVHHRHYDNFGHEPLEDLTTLCPECHDAITAVHRRRRYRAQTLPDVCPEPTLSRSIEVTKYDTEVSDLSAHGACPDHPAQRTHRQSVRSVGQGSQSYLKQAFQDRC
;
A
#
# COMPACT_ATOMS: atom_id res chain seq x y z
N MET A 1 16.93 -9.94 8.88
CA MET A 1 15.95 -9.90 9.98
C MET A 1 16.69 -9.74 11.30
N ASN A 2 16.07 -9.09 12.30
CA ASN A 2 16.65 -9.01 13.64
C ASN A 2 16.30 -10.31 14.39
N PRO A 3 17.28 -11.16 14.78
CA PRO A 3 17.00 -12.48 15.36
C PRO A 3 16.17 -12.42 16.65
N GLY A 4 16.26 -11.32 17.42
CA GLY A 4 15.44 -11.14 18.62
C GLY A 4 13.95 -10.88 18.33
N TYR A 5 13.63 -10.31 17.16
CA TYR A 5 12.25 -10.04 16.74
C TYR A 5 11.52 -11.34 16.40
N ASP A 6 12.15 -12.18 15.58
CA ASP A 6 11.57 -13.45 15.16
C ASP A 6 11.42 -14.40 16.36
N ALA A 7 12.39 -14.41 17.28
CA ALA A 7 12.29 -15.18 18.52
C ALA A 7 11.12 -14.72 19.40
N TYR A 8 10.89 -13.41 19.52
CA TYR A 8 9.75 -12.87 20.28
C TYR A 8 8.42 -13.24 19.64
N LEU A 9 8.26 -13.07 18.33
CA LEU A 9 7.01 -13.42 17.64
C LEU A 9 6.70 -14.92 17.69
N ASN A 10 7.71 -15.77 17.83
CA ASN A 10 7.54 -17.21 18.03
C ASN A 10 7.37 -17.62 19.50
N SER A 11 7.46 -16.68 20.44
CA SER A 11 7.33 -16.96 21.87
C SER A 11 5.87 -17.19 22.28
N GLU A 12 5.66 -17.98 23.33
CA GLU A 12 4.33 -18.20 23.93
C GLU A 12 3.70 -16.89 24.43
N ALA A 13 4.52 -15.98 24.95
CA ALA A 13 4.08 -14.67 25.43
C ALA A 13 3.40 -13.87 24.30
N TRP A 14 3.97 -13.89 23.10
CA TRP A 14 3.35 -13.25 21.93
C TRP A 14 2.08 -13.99 21.49
N GLN A 15 2.08 -15.32 21.46
CA GLN A 15 0.89 -16.08 21.07
C GLN A 15 -0.30 -15.84 22.00
N HIS A 16 -0.06 -15.78 23.32
CA HIS A 16 -1.08 -15.42 24.31
C HIS A 16 -1.60 -14.00 24.08
N LYS A 17 -0.71 -13.04 23.85
CA LYS A 17 -1.11 -11.66 23.57
C LYS A 17 -1.91 -11.54 22.27
N ARG A 18 -1.49 -12.25 21.21
CA ARG A 18 -2.21 -12.35 19.94
C ARG A 18 -3.63 -12.85 20.17
N GLN A 19 -3.79 -13.92 20.95
CA GLN A 19 -5.09 -14.49 21.27
C GLN A 19 -6.00 -13.49 22.01
N GLN A 20 -5.46 -12.79 23.02
CA GLN A 20 -6.21 -11.76 23.76
C GLN A 20 -6.70 -10.62 22.86
N VAL A 21 -5.88 -10.18 21.90
CA VAL A 21 -6.25 -9.12 20.95
C VAL A 21 -7.35 -9.60 20.00
N LEU A 22 -7.27 -10.84 19.51
CA LEU A 22 -8.28 -11.44 18.65
C LEU A 22 -9.63 -11.60 19.38
N GLU A 23 -9.60 -12.07 20.63
CA GLU A 23 -10.79 -12.20 21.48
C GLU A 23 -11.44 -10.85 21.78
N ARG A 24 -10.63 -9.83 22.14
CA ARG A 24 -11.11 -8.46 22.36
C ARG A 24 -11.83 -7.90 21.13
N ASP A 25 -11.32 -8.22 19.95
CA ASP A 25 -11.84 -7.71 18.68
C ASP A 25 -12.93 -8.61 18.08
N ASP A 26 -13.47 -9.56 18.86
CA ASP A 26 -14.50 -10.52 18.46
C ASP A 26 -14.15 -11.30 17.19
N TRP A 27 -12.86 -11.57 16.96
CA TRP A 27 -12.35 -12.19 15.73
C TRP A 27 -12.81 -11.45 14.46
N GLN A 28 -12.88 -10.13 14.53
CA GLN A 28 -13.22 -9.27 13.40
C GLN A 28 -12.11 -8.28 13.08
N CYS A 29 -12.00 -7.90 11.80
CA CYS A 29 -11.11 -6.84 11.39
C CYS A 29 -11.62 -5.50 11.92
N ARG A 30 -10.75 -4.73 12.58
CA ARG A 30 -11.10 -3.41 13.15
C ARG A 30 -11.25 -2.29 12.12
N CYS A 31 -10.97 -2.55 10.84
CA CYS A 31 -11.05 -1.57 9.77
C CYS A 31 -12.13 -1.86 8.72
N CYS A 32 -12.63 -3.10 8.63
CA CYS A 32 -13.66 -3.46 7.66
C CYS A 32 -14.42 -4.73 8.08
N ASP A 33 -15.56 -4.98 7.44
CA ASP A 33 -16.43 -6.12 7.74
C ASP A 33 -16.09 -7.38 6.91
N ALA A 34 -14.82 -7.56 6.54
CA ALA A 34 -14.44 -8.60 5.57
C ALA A 34 -14.70 -10.04 6.09
N ILE A 35 -14.66 -10.24 7.41
CA ILE A 35 -15.03 -11.53 8.05
C ILE A 35 -16.53 -11.78 7.91
N SER A 36 -17.35 -10.82 8.30
CA SER A 36 -18.82 -10.91 8.23
C SER A 36 -19.34 -11.00 6.78
N GLN A 37 -18.56 -10.49 5.82
CA GLN A 37 -18.82 -10.62 4.39
C GLN A 37 -18.31 -11.93 3.78
N GLY A 38 -17.65 -12.80 4.55
CA GLY A 38 -17.09 -14.06 4.07
C GLY A 38 -15.92 -13.91 3.10
N ARG A 39 -15.25 -12.74 3.09
CA ARG A 39 -14.05 -12.51 2.25
C ARG A 39 -12.79 -13.14 2.85
N TYR A 40 -12.74 -13.29 4.17
CA TYR A 40 -11.65 -13.94 4.90
C TYR A 40 -12.20 -14.79 6.04
N SER A 41 -11.43 -15.80 6.43
CA SER A 41 -11.67 -16.63 7.60
C SER A 41 -11.03 -15.99 8.85
N ILE A 42 -11.46 -16.44 10.04
CA ILE A 42 -10.87 -16.00 11.32
C ILE A 42 -9.38 -16.36 11.42
N GLU A 43 -8.92 -17.38 10.70
CA GLU A 43 -7.52 -17.82 10.66
C GLU A 43 -6.62 -16.88 9.84
N ASP A 44 -7.20 -16.11 8.91
CA ASP A 44 -6.49 -15.14 8.09
C ASP A 44 -6.18 -13.83 8.83
N LEU A 45 -6.72 -13.67 10.05
CA LEU A 45 -6.55 -12.45 10.83
C LEU A 45 -5.13 -12.30 11.37
N GLN A 46 -4.61 -11.08 11.20
CA GLN A 46 -3.28 -10.69 11.60
C GLN A 46 -3.36 -9.59 12.65
N VAL A 47 -2.46 -9.66 13.63
CA VAL A 47 -2.32 -8.61 14.65
C VAL A 47 -1.24 -7.63 14.20
N HIS A 48 -1.63 -6.38 14.04
CA HIS A 48 -0.78 -5.30 13.60
C HIS A 48 -0.35 -4.41 14.77
N HIS A 49 0.93 -4.04 14.79
CA HIS A 49 1.47 -3.08 15.74
C HIS A 49 1.20 -1.65 15.24
N ARG A 50 0.44 -0.86 16.02
CA ARG A 50 0.17 0.56 15.70
C ARG A 50 1.43 1.41 15.82
N HIS A 51 2.28 1.08 16.79
CA HIS A 51 3.64 1.57 16.95
C HIS A 51 4.50 0.50 17.63
N TYR A 52 5.82 0.69 17.60
CA TYR A 52 6.79 -0.29 18.11
C TYR A 52 7.51 0.19 19.38
N ASP A 53 7.07 1.30 19.97
CA ASP A 53 7.77 1.97 21.09
C ASP A 53 7.89 1.06 22.33
N ASN A 54 6.91 0.18 22.55
CA ASN A 54 6.83 -0.73 23.70
C ASN A 54 7.15 -2.19 23.35
N PHE A 55 7.89 -2.46 22.27
CA PHE A 55 8.12 -3.82 21.80
C PHE A 55 8.61 -4.78 22.91
N GLY A 56 7.89 -5.89 23.07
CA GLY A 56 8.10 -6.90 24.13
C GLY A 56 7.17 -6.72 25.34
N HIS A 57 6.71 -5.50 25.58
CA HIS A 57 5.81 -5.14 26.68
C HIS A 57 4.61 -4.33 26.19
N GLU A 58 4.24 -4.47 24.91
CA GLU A 58 3.18 -3.64 24.35
C GLU A 58 1.82 -3.93 25.01
N PRO A 59 1.10 -2.89 25.46
CA PRO A 59 -0.27 -3.02 25.90
C PRO A 59 -1.16 -3.47 24.74
N LEU A 60 -2.30 -4.08 25.05
CA LEU A 60 -3.23 -4.56 24.04
C LEU A 60 -3.70 -3.43 23.09
N GLU A 61 -3.77 -2.19 23.57
CA GLU A 61 -4.21 -1.01 22.80
C GLU A 61 -3.27 -0.62 21.65
N ASP A 62 -2.00 -1.01 21.75
CA ASP A 62 -0.98 -0.80 20.72
C ASP A 62 -1.11 -1.84 19.59
N LEU A 63 -1.96 -2.85 19.79
CA LEU A 63 -2.22 -3.95 18.88
C LEU A 63 -3.64 -3.88 18.32
N THR A 64 -3.78 -4.16 17.03
CA THR A 64 -5.08 -4.17 16.35
C THR A 64 -5.24 -5.38 15.45
N THR A 65 -6.41 -6.01 15.49
CA THR A 65 -6.75 -7.11 14.57
C THR A 65 -7.12 -6.57 13.20
N LEU A 66 -6.49 -7.10 12.14
CA LEU A 66 -6.73 -6.71 10.75
C LEU A 66 -6.81 -7.94 9.83
N CYS A 67 -7.61 -7.84 8.78
CA CYS A 67 -7.53 -8.77 7.65
C CYS A 67 -6.27 -8.49 6.80
N PRO A 68 -5.85 -9.43 5.93
CA PRO A 68 -4.65 -9.26 5.10
C PRO A 68 -4.63 -7.98 4.26
N GLU A 69 -5.75 -7.64 3.61
CA GLU A 69 -5.88 -6.43 2.80
C GLU A 69 -5.67 -5.15 3.61
N CYS A 70 -6.32 -5.05 4.78
CA CYS A 70 -6.19 -3.88 5.65
C CYS A 70 -4.79 -3.79 6.25
N HIS A 71 -4.18 -4.93 6.60
CA HIS A 71 -2.82 -5.00 7.11
C HIS A 71 -1.82 -4.43 6.10
N ASP A 72 -1.94 -4.84 4.84
CA ASP A 72 -1.07 -4.37 3.76
C ASP A 72 -1.30 -2.90 3.44
N ALA A 73 -2.55 -2.46 3.40
CA ALA A 73 -2.91 -1.05 3.17
C ALA A 73 -2.30 -0.13 4.23
N ILE A 74 -2.44 -0.48 5.52
CA ILE A 74 -1.88 0.31 6.62
C ILE A 74 -0.34 0.30 6.57
N THR A 75 0.27 -0.86 6.31
CA THR A 75 1.72 -0.97 6.13
C THR A 75 2.22 -0.09 4.99
N ALA A 76 1.52 -0.07 3.85
CA ALA A 76 1.83 0.78 2.71
C ALA A 76 1.71 2.27 3.06
N VAL A 77 0.68 2.67 3.81
CA VAL A 77 0.51 4.04 4.29
C VAL A 77 1.65 4.45 5.23
N HIS A 78 2.03 3.62 6.20
CA HIS A 78 3.16 3.91 7.09
C HIS A 78 4.48 4.05 6.33
N ARG A 79 4.75 3.15 5.38
CA ARG A 79 5.91 3.25 4.49
C ARG A 79 5.90 4.55 3.70
N ARG A 80 4.77 4.88 3.05
CA ARG A 80 4.62 6.12 2.27
C ARG A 80 4.82 7.38 3.11
N ARG A 81 4.30 7.39 4.34
CA ARG A 81 4.50 8.51 5.29
C ARG A 81 5.97 8.66 5.66
N ARG A 82 6.69 7.56 5.93
CA ARG A 82 8.14 7.60 6.20
C ARG A 82 8.92 8.17 5.01
N TYR A 83 8.64 7.69 3.80
CA TYR A 83 9.31 8.21 2.59
C TYR A 83 8.95 9.67 2.28
N ARG A 84 7.74 10.13 2.59
CA ARG A 84 7.32 11.52 2.39
C ARG A 84 7.86 12.47 3.47
N ALA A 85 7.93 12.01 4.72
CA ALA A 85 8.43 12.79 5.85
C ALA A 85 9.96 12.90 5.84
N GLN A 86 10.65 11.94 5.23
CA GLN A 86 11.99 12.14 4.72
C GLN A 86 11.89 13.14 3.57
N THR A 87 12.05 14.43 3.85
CA THR A 87 12.58 15.35 2.84
C THR A 87 13.93 14.77 2.44
N LEU A 88 13.94 13.97 1.38
CA LEU A 88 15.19 13.68 0.68
C LEU A 88 15.78 15.05 0.32
N PRO A 89 17.07 15.33 0.59
CA PRO A 89 17.70 16.42 -0.13
C PRO A 89 17.46 16.16 -1.61
N ASP A 90 17.28 17.24 -2.37
CA ASP A 90 17.16 17.19 -3.83
C ASP A 90 18.46 16.62 -4.41
N VAL A 91 18.61 15.30 -4.35
CA VAL A 91 19.64 14.57 -5.05
C VAL A 91 19.06 14.29 -6.41
N CYS A 92 19.15 15.30 -7.27
CA CYS A 92 19.28 15.03 -8.69
C CYS A 92 20.36 13.95 -8.82
N PRO A 93 20.09 12.78 -9.43
CA PRO A 93 21.18 11.88 -9.77
C PRO A 93 22.07 12.63 -10.75
N GLU A 94 23.14 13.23 -10.23
CA GLU A 94 24.26 13.71 -11.02
C GLU A 94 24.64 12.56 -11.96
N PRO A 95 24.65 12.77 -13.29
CA PRO A 95 25.11 11.75 -14.20
C PRO A 95 26.58 11.51 -13.87
N THR A 96 26.88 10.46 -13.10
CA THR A 96 28.25 10.07 -12.81
C THR A 96 28.92 9.79 -14.14
N LEU A 97 29.80 10.71 -14.50
CA LEU A 97 30.59 10.71 -15.73
C LEU A 97 31.10 9.30 -16.05
N SER A 98 30.79 8.91 -17.28
CA SER A 98 31.27 7.72 -17.99
C SER A 98 32.74 7.45 -17.68
N ARG A 99 33.01 6.32 -17.03
CA ARG A 99 34.33 5.70 -17.14
C ARG A 99 34.38 5.08 -18.52
N SER A 100 35.10 5.73 -19.44
CA SER A 100 35.39 5.19 -20.76
C SER A 100 36.04 3.81 -20.60
N ILE A 101 35.30 2.77 -20.98
CA ILE A 101 35.85 1.43 -21.12
C ILE A 101 36.36 1.36 -22.56
N GLU A 102 37.66 1.22 -22.73
CA GLU A 102 38.24 0.93 -24.04
C GLU A 102 37.85 -0.50 -24.42
N VAL A 103 36.85 -0.62 -25.29
CA VAL A 103 36.42 -1.91 -25.85
C VAL A 103 37.49 -2.35 -26.85
N THR A 104 38.33 -3.29 -26.45
CA THR A 104 39.22 -3.99 -27.38
C THR A 104 38.39 -4.93 -28.24
N LYS A 105 38.42 -4.66 -29.55
CA LYS A 105 37.80 -5.43 -30.62
C LYS A 105 38.37 -6.85 -30.64
N TYR A 106 37.70 -7.79 -29.97
CA TYR A 106 37.90 -9.21 -30.24
C TYR A 106 36.58 -9.82 -30.66
N ASP A 107 36.61 -10.26 -31.92
CA ASP A 107 35.55 -10.87 -32.69
C ASP A 107 34.92 -12.05 -31.93
N THR A 108 33.60 -12.05 -31.83
CA THR A 108 32.84 -13.29 -31.59
C THR A 108 31.85 -13.42 -32.73
N GLU A 109 32.13 -14.41 -33.57
CA GLU A 109 31.32 -14.83 -34.69
C GLU A 109 29.97 -15.33 -34.17
N VAL A 110 28.89 -14.67 -34.59
CA VAL A 110 27.52 -15.07 -34.27
C VAL A 110 27.02 -16.00 -35.37
N SER A 111 27.05 -17.30 -35.09
CA SER A 111 26.35 -18.29 -35.92
C SER A 111 24.86 -18.31 -35.54
N ASP A 112 24.05 -17.88 -36.51
CA ASP A 112 22.63 -18.13 -36.74
C ASP A 112 21.75 -18.59 -35.57
N LEU A 113 20.92 -17.67 -35.06
CA LEU A 113 19.67 -17.98 -34.39
C LEU A 113 18.51 -17.47 -35.26
N SER A 114 17.85 -18.44 -35.88
CA SER A 114 16.75 -18.27 -36.84
C SER A 114 15.57 -17.49 -36.25
N ALA A 115 15.07 -16.52 -37.03
CA ALA A 115 13.97 -15.63 -36.68
C ALA A 115 12.61 -16.33 -36.78
N HIS A 116 11.86 -16.35 -35.67
CA HIS A 116 10.42 -16.63 -35.70
C HIS A 116 9.63 -15.32 -35.58
N GLY A 117 9.17 -14.84 -36.74
CA GLY A 117 7.79 -14.38 -36.98
C GLY A 117 7.35 -13.07 -36.32
N ALA A 118 7.39 -11.98 -37.10
CA ALA A 118 6.71 -10.72 -36.80
C ALA A 118 5.19 -10.90 -36.64
N CYS A 119 4.60 -10.26 -35.63
CA CYS A 119 3.16 -9.97 -35.60
C CYS A 119 2.89 -8.66 -36.35
N PRO A 120 1.86 -8.60 -37.23
CA PRO A 120 1.61 -7.47 -38.11
C PRO A 120 0.98 -6.26 -37.42
N ASP A 121 1.35 -5.09 -37.96
CA ASP A 121 0.91 -3.73 -37.65
C ASP A 121 -0.53 -3.58 -37.19
N HIS A 122 -0.70 -3.05 -35.97
CA HIS A 122 -1.92 -2.35 -35.58
C HIS A 122 -1.58 -0.87 -35.36
N PRO A 123 -2.18 0.08 -36.11
CA PRO A 123 -1.96 1.49 -35.86
C PRO A 123 -2.64 1.90 -34.55
N ALA A 124 -1.85 2.33 -33.57
CA ALA A 124 -2.34 2.97 -32.36
C ALA A 124 -2.99 4.32 -32.69
N GLN A 125 -4.32 4.36 -32.80
CA GLN A 125 -5.06 5.61 -32.98
C GLN A 125 -5.46 6.19 -31.61
N ARG A 126 -4.61 7.09 -31.09
CA ARG A 126 -4.93 7.97 -29.95
C ARG A 126 -5.83 9.11 -30.44
N THR A 127 -7.15 8.96 -30.34
CA THR A 127 -8.09 10.05 -30.67
C THR A 127 -8.45 10.88 -29.43
N HIS A 128 -7.97 12.12 -29.46
CA HIS A 128 -8.56 13.36 -28.92
C HIS A 128 -9.33 13.33 -27.58
N ARG A 129 -8.68 13.74 -26.48
CA ARG A 129 -9.35 14.20 -25.24
C ARG A 129 -10.16 15.46 -25.57
N GLN A 130 -11.50 15.40 -25.46
CA GLN A 130 -12.32 16.62 -25.38
C GLN A 130 -12.33 17.15 -23.94
N SER A 131 -12.14 18.46 -23.81
CA SER A 131 -12.16 19.19 -22.54
C SER A 131 -13.56 19.17 -21.93
N VAL A 132 -13.68 18.82 -20.65
CA VAL A 132 -14.95 18.85 -19.90
C VAL A 132 -15.43 20.29 -19.77
N ARG A 133 -16.66 20.55 -20.24
CA ARG A 133 -17.35 21.84 -20.08
C ARG A 133 -17.73 22.05 -18.61
N SER A 134 -17.61 23.29 -18.15
CA SER A 134 -17.98 23.76 -16.82
C SER A 134 -19.44 23.47 -16.48
N VAL A 135 -19.67 22.88 -15.30
CA VAL A 135 -21.00 22.68 -14.72
C VAL A 135 -21.56 24.05 -14.30
N GLY A 136 -22.80 24.31 -14.72
CA GLY A 136 -23.50 25.57 -14.59
C GLY A 136 -23.75 26.02 -13.15
N GLN A 137 -23.90 27.33 -13.01
CA GLN A 137 -24.17 28.07 -11.78
C GLN A 137 -25.51 27.62 -11.16
N GLY A 138 -25.45 26.99 -9.98
CA GLY A 138 -26.63 26.76 -9.14
C GLY A 138 -26.95 28.01 -8.32
N SER A 139 -28.14 28.57 -8.49
CA SER A 139 -28.64 29.72 -7.72
C SER A 139 -28.90 29.37 -6.25
N GLN A 140 -28.32 30.13 -5.33
CA GLN A 140 -28.49 30.01 -3.87
C GLN A 140 -29.86 30.52 -3.36
N SER A 141 -30.98 29.97 -3.82
CA SER A 141 -32.30 30.36 -3.30
C SER A 141 -33.01 29.30 -2.45
N TYR A 142 -32.39 28.14 -2.19
CA TYR A 142 -33.06 27.01 -1.55
C TYR A 142 -32.82 26.84 -0.03
N LEU A 143 -32.03 27.71 0.62
CA LEU A 143 -31.64 27.54 2.03
C LEU A 143 -32.14 28.63 3.00
N LYS A 144 -33.33 29.20 2.79
CA LYS A 144 -33.95 30.14 3.76
C LYS A 144 -35.48 30.11 3.89
N GLN A 145 -36.15 28.99 3.60
CA GLN A 145 -37.61 28.89 3.78
C GLN A 145 -38.07 27.57 4.44
N ALA A 146 -37.48 27.22 5.59
CA ALA A 146 -38.02 26.16 6.46
C ALA A 146 -37.74 26.44 7.95
N PHE A 147 -37.74 27.73 8.34
CA PHE A 147 -37.66 28.18 9.74
C PHE A 147 -38.92 28.94 10.17
N GLN A 148 -40.02 28.81 9.43
CA GLN A 148 -41.31 29.40 9.73
C GLN A 148 -42.41 28.41 9.38
N ASP A 149 -42.63 27.49 10.31
CA ASP A 149 -43.88 26.73 10.56
C ASP A 149 -43.66 26.03 11.92
N ARG A 150 -43.60 26.75 13.05
CA ARG A 150 -44.71 26.92 14.00
C ARG A 150 -45.75 25.79 13.93
N CYS A 151 -45.69 24.88 14.91
CA CYS A 151 -46.64 24.85 16.03
C CYS A 151 -45.93 24.34 17.28
#